data_AF-A0A438F836-F1
#
_entry.id   AF-A0A438F836-F1
#
_cell.length_a   1.000
_cell.length_b   1.000
_cell.length_c   1.000
_cell.angle_alpha   90.00
_cell.angle_beta   90.00
_cell.angle_gamma   90.00
#
_symmetry.space_group_name_H-M   'P 1'
#
loop_
_entity.id
_entity.type
_entity.pdbx_description
1 polymer ?
#
loop_
_entity_poly.entity_id
_entity_poly.type
_entity_poly.pdbx_seq_one_letter_code
_entity_poly.pdbx_strand_id
1 'polypeptide(L)' 'MLAFAETLGWRIQKHDEAAVQQFCQETCVKRHVLKVWMHNNKHTLALPPQQPREREWENSSMKFA' A
#
# COMPACT_ATOMS: atom_id res chain seq x y z
N MET A 1 -5.85 4.89 6.77
CA MET A 1 -4.53 4.23 6.92
C MET A 1 -3.75 4.20 5.60
N LEU A 2 -4.35 3.82 4.47
CA LEU A 2 -3.67 3.76 3.16
C LEU A 2 -2.93 5.06 2.77
N ALA A 3 -3.63 6.19 2.70
CA ALA A 3 -3.02 7.47 2.34
C ALA A 3 -1.80 7.83 3.21
N PHE A 4 -1.87 7.55 4.51
CA PHE A 4 -0.74 7.77 5.42
C PHE A 4 0.44 6.81 5.14
N ALA A 5 0.16 5.56 4.76
CA ALA A 5 1.21 4.63 4.36
C ALA A 5 1.85 5.00 3.03
N GLU A 6 1.08 5.55 2.08
CA GLU A 6 1.60 6.08 0.82
C GLU A 6 2.52 7.29 1.05
N THR A 7 2.14 8.22 1.95
CA THR A 7 3.00 9.36 2.32
C THR A 7 4.32 8.91 2.96
N LEU A 8 4.33 7.78 3.65
CA LEU A 8 5.51 7.18 4.26
C LEU A 8 6.26 6.21 3.34
N GLY A 9 5.82 6.03 2.08
CA GLY A 9 6.42 5.06 1.17
C GLY A 9 6.41 3.63 1.71
N TRP A 10 5.38 3.26 2.49
CA TRP A 10 5.22 1.95 3.11
C TRP A 10 6.34 1.55 4.09
N ARG A 11 7.12 2.50 4.58
CA ARG A 11 8.22 2.28 5.52
C ARG A 11 8.28 3.39 6.56
N ILE A 12 8.10 3.04 7.83
CA ILE A 12 8.26 3.99 8.94
C ILE A 12 9.76 4.23 9.19
N GLN A 13 10.21 5.48 9.11
CA GLN A 13 11.56 5.91 9.46
C GLN A 13 11.58 6.64 10.81
N LYS A 14 12.77 6.90 11.35
CA LYS A 14 12.93 7.58 12.66
C LYS A 14 12.39 9.00 12.66
N HIS A 15 12.49 9.72 11.53
CA HIS A 15 11.96 11.08 11.42
C HIS A 15 10.42 11.12 11.35
N ASP A 16 9.79 10.02 10.99
CA ASP A 16 8.32 9.91 10.93
C ASP A 16 7.69 9.65 12.31
N GLU A 17 8.49 9.50 13.37
CA GLU A 17 7.98 9.06 14.68
C GLU A 17 6.88 9.96 15.24
N ALA A 18 7.03 11.28 15.09
CA ALA A 18 6.03 12.26 15.54
C ALA A 18 4.72 12.15 14.75
N ALA A 19 4.80 12.09 13.41
CA ALA A 19 3.64 11.94 12.54
C ALA A 19 2.91 10.61 12.80
N VAL A 20 3.66 9.52 12.97
CA VAL A 20 3.10 8.20 13.30
C VAL A 20 2.43 8.23 14.67
N GLN A 21 3.02 8.90 15.66
CA GLN A 21 2.43 9.00 17.00
C GLN A 21 1.10 9.76 16.96
N GLN A 22 1.06 10.91 16.29
CA GLN A 22 -0.17 11.69 16.12
C GLN A 22 -1.25 10.87 15.40
N PHE A 23 -0.91 10.24 14.27
CA PHE A 23 -1.84 9.39 13.53
C PHE A 23 -2.39 8.24 14.38
N CYS A 24 -1.53 7.58 15.17
CA CYS A 24 -1.91 6.52 16.08
C CYS A 24 -2.86 7.00 17.20
N GLN A 25 -2.67 8.22 17.71
CA GLN A 25 -3.54 8.84 18.71
C GLN A 25 -4.91 9.18 18.13
N GLU A 26 -4.95 9.80 16.94
CA GLU A 26 -6.18 10.18 16.26
C GLU A 26 -7.04 8.97 15.85
N THR A 27 -6.39 7.88 15.45
CA THR A 27 -7.08 6.66 14.98
C THR A 27 -7.26 5.60 16.08
N CYS A 28 -6.75 5.84 17.29
CA CYS A 28 -6.70 4.87 18.38
C CYS A 28 -6.01 3.54 18.01
N VAL A 29 -5.09 3.56 17.04
CA VAL A 29 -4.33 2.38 16.59
C VAL A 29 -2.97 2.36 17.25
N LYS A 30 -2.61 1.22 17.85
CA LYS A 30 -1.25 1.03 18.39
C LYS A 30 -0.22 1.05 17.25
N ARG A 31 0.92 1.70 17.47
CA ARG A 31 2.05 1.76 16.51
C ARG A 31 2.43 0.38 15.95
N HIS A 32 2.46 -0.65 16.80
CA HIS A 32 2.79 -2.01 16.37
C HIS A 32 1.76 -2.57 15.37
N VAL A 33 0.47 -2.31 15.59
CA VAL A 33 -0.60 -2.72 14.69
C VAL A 33 -0.48 -2.02 13.35
N LEU A 34 -0.23 -0.70 13.34
CA LEU A 34 0.01 0.05 12.10
C LEU A 34 1.21 -0.52 11.33
N LYS A 35 2.32 -0.82 12.03
CA LYS A 35 3.53 -1.40 11.42
C LYS A 35 3.24 -2.77 10.77
N VAL A 36 2.55 -3.66 11.48
CA VAL A 36 2.15 -4.98 10.95
C VAL A 36 1.21 -4.82 9.77
N TRP A 37 0.24 -3.92 9.87
CA TRP A 37 -0.70 -3.61 8.79
C TRP A 37 0.04 -3.13 7.53
N MET A 38 0.97 -2.18 7.65
CA MET A 38 1.77 -1.70 6.51
C MET A 38 2.61 -2.83 5.90
N HIS A 39 3.24 -3.67 6.72
CA HIS A 39 4.04 -4.80 6.24
C HIS A 39 3.19 -5.81 5.45
N ASN A 40 2.02 -6.17 5.97
CA ASN A 40 1.13 -7.12 5.32
C ASN A 40 0.57 -6.60 4.00
N ASN A 41 0.32 -5.30 3.92
CA ASN A 41 -0.38 -4.71 2.78
C ASN A 41 0.55 -4.09 1.72
N LYS A 42 1.85 -3.89 2.00
CA LYS A 42 2.76 -3.19 1.06
C LYS A 42 2.87 -3.83 -0.32
N HIS A 43 2.65 -5.14 -0.47
CA HIS A 43 2.76 -5.78 -1.78
C HIS A 43 1.45 -5.77 -2.58
N THR A 44 0.33 -5.56 -1.90
CA THR A 44 -1.00 -5.59 -2.51
C THR A 44 -1.51 -4.19 -2.78
N LEU A 45 -1.26 -3.25 -1.86
CA LEU A 45 -1.76 -1.89 -1.90
C LEU A 45 -0.71 -0.84 -2.32
N ALA A 46 0.60 -1.14 -2.24
CA ALA A 46 1.63 -0.22 -2.76
C ALA A 46 1.90 -0.38 -4.25
N LEU A 47 1.39 -1.47 -4.86
CA LEU A 47 1.35 -1.54 -6.30
C LEU A 47 0.34 -0.49 -6.76
N PRO A 48 0.68 0.36 -7.75
CA PRO A 48 -0.32 1.19 -8.39
C PRO A 48 -1.46 0.26 -8.84
N PRO A 49 -2.73 0.71 -8.82
CA PRO A 49 -3.86 -0.12 -9.23
C PRO A 49 -3.49 -0.74 -10.56
N GLN A 50 -3.16 -2.03 -10.53
CA GLN A 50 -2.79 -2.71 -11.76
C GLN A 50 -4.03 -2.59 -12.63
N GLN A 51 -3.83 -2.00 -13.81
CA GLN A 51 -4.71 -2.24 -14.93
C GLN A 51 -5.07 -3.73 -14.94
N PRO A 52 -6.35 -4.08 -15.18
CA PRO A 52 -6.78 -5.46 -15.16
C PRO A 52 -5.79 -6.30 -15.96
N ARG A 53 -5.34 -7.42 -15.38
CA ARG A 53 -4.50 -8.40 -16.05
C ARG A 53 -5.33 -9.18 -17.07
N GLU A 54 -6.11 -8.47 -17.91
CA GLU A 54 -7.09 -9.01 -18.86
C GLU A 54 -6.75 -8.69 -20.32
N ARG A 55 -5.63 -8.04 -20.63
CA ARG A 55 -5.23 -7.79 -22.05
C ARG A 55 -4.13 -8.70 -22.58
N GLU A 56 -3.77 -9.78 -21.88
CA GLU A 56 -2.88 -10.80 -22.44
C GLU A 56 -3.65 -11.84 -23.26
N TRP A 57 -4.90 -12.18 -22.91
CA TRP A 57 -5.68 -13.17 -23.65
C TRP A 57 -6.35 -12.58 -24.91
N GLU A 58 -6.80 -11.32 -24.89
CA GLU A 58 -7.36 -10.66 -26.08
C GLU A 58 -6.30 -10.40 -27.16
N ASN A 59 -5.09 -9.98 -26.78
CA ASN A 59 -3.98 -9.79 -27.72
C ASN A 59 -3.37 -11.11 -28.19
N SER A 60 -3.61 -12.23 -27.52
CA SER A 60 -3.23 -13.55 -28.01
C SER A 60 -4.24 -14.10 -29.01
N SER A 61 -5.53 -13.73 -28.88
CA SER A 61 -6.58 -14.13 -29.83
C SER A 61 -6.46 -13.39 -31.17
N MET A 62 -6.00 -12.13 -31.18
CA MET A 62 -5.81 -11.34 -32.40
C MET A 62 -4.50 -11.63 -33.17
N LYS A 63 -3.63 -12.52 -32.68
CA LYS A 63 -2.39 -12.91 -33.39
C LYS A 63 -2.55 -14.13 -34.32
N PHE A 64 -3.74 -14.72 -34.36
CA PHE A 64 -4.07 -15.88 -35.19
C PHE A 64 -5.31 -15.65 -36.08
N ALA A 65 -5.73 -14.40 -36.27
CA ALA A 65 -6.71 -14.00 -37.27
C ALA A 65 -6.01 -13.33 -38.47
#